data_AF-A0A0F7U611-F1
#
_entry.id   AF-A0A0F7U611-F1
#
_cell.length_a   1.000
_cell.length_b   1.000
_cell.length_c   1.000
_cell.angle_alpha   90.00
_cell.angle_beta   90.00
_cell.angle_gamma   90.00
#
_symmetry.space_group_name_H-M   'P 1'
#
loop_
_entity.id
_entity.type
_entity.pdbx_description
1 polymer ?
#
loop_
_entity_poly.entity_id
_entity_poly.type
_entity_poly.pdbx_seq_one_letter_code
_entity_poly.pdbx_strand_id
1 'polypeptide(L)'
;MNVLLAEADVPYRIVKEMSEVNKQMSEYDVAIVVGANDTVNPASLEPSTKIYGMPVIEVWKAKRVIVLKRSLAPGYAAIDNPLFFLDNTRMLFGNAKDTTAAIFASLSQIFNAGAAGETPHLAGGAATFSYLTDLGLLQGYRAVLEAFAAFPRLSKASITAAGEFDSNNRIESSVEERLTPGRVDAARVLVLGAGVAGLQAISTAHGLQAQVFAYDVRSATREEVESCGGTFLSVEVVSETFIHVLLFLRNLPQYQEEEGEVEGGYAREMGEAHERAQKKMLSRVVPNVDVIICTAAIHGKPSPKLISNDMLAGMRPGSVVIDLATEFGDRRSGWGGNVEGSPTDGETQVHGVTVMGRSHIETHM
;
A
#
# COMPACT_ATOMS: atom_id res chain seq x y z
N MET A 1 -33.32 23.11 19.69
CA MET A 1 -31.88 23.00 19.40
C MET A 1 -31.04 23.94 20.26
N ASN A 2 -31.47 25.19 20.47
CA ASN A 2 -30.70 26.20 21.23
C ASN A 2 -30.41 25.86 22.70
N VAL A 3 -31.27 25.08 23.37
CA VAL A 3 -31.06 24.62 24.77
C VAL A 3 -29.97 23.55 24.84
N LEU A 4 -29.98 22.57 23.93
CA LEU A 4 -28.99 21.48 23.88
C LEU A 4 -27.58 21.98 23.52
N LEU A 5 -27.49 23.01 22.69
CA LEU A 5 -26.21 23.64 22.33
C LEU A 5 -25.64 24.50 23.47
N ALA A 6 -26.51 25.10 24.31
CA ALA A 6 -26.09 25.77 25.55
C ALA A 6 -25.56 24.77 26.58
N GLU A 7 -26.20 23.62 26.74
CA GLU A 7 -25.72 22.56 27.63
C GLU A 7 -24.38 21.96 27.18
N ALA A 8 -24.10 21.99 25.87
CA ALA A 8 -22.84 21.54 25.29
C ALA A 8 -21.75 22.64 25.22
N ASP A 9 -21.98 23.80 25.84
CA ASP A 9 -21.06 24.95 25.87
C ASP A 9 -20.58 25.43 24.48
N VAL A 10 -21.44 25.30 23.46
CA VAL A 10 -21.12 25.71 22.09
C VAL A 10 -21.39 27.22 21.95
N PRO A 11 -20.38 28.04 21.59
CA PRO A 11 -20.58 29.47 21.43
C PRO A 11 -21.61 29.77 20.33
N TYR A 12 -22.70 30.48 20.66
CA TYR A 12 -23.75 30.79 19.68
C TYR A 12 -23.24 31.47 18.41
N ARG A 13 -22.15 32.25 18.50
CA ARG A 13 -21.54 32.95 17.37
C ARG A 13 -21.03 32.02 16.25
N ILE A 14 -20.71 30.77 16.57
CA ILE A 14 -20.21 29.79 15.58
C ILE A 14 -21.34 28.91 15.02
N VAL A 15 -22.53 28.96 15.62
CA VAL A 15 -23.70 28.23 15.13
C VAL A 15 -24.27 28.99 13.94
N LYS A 16 -24.47 28.27 12.84
CA LYS A 16 -25.01 28.81 11.58
C LYS A 16 -26.27 28.06 11.22
N GLU A 17 -27.23 28.79 10.65
CA GLU A 17 -28.48 28.20 10.19
C GLU A 17 -28.28 27.51 8.83
N MET A 18 -29.09 26.49 8.55
CA MET A 18 -29.04 25.71 7.31
C MET A 18 -29.08 26.61 6.05
N SER A 19 -29.96 27.61 6.06
CA SER A 19 -30.12 28.54 4.92
C SER A 19 -28.91 29.44 4.68
N GLU A 20 -28.07 29.65 5.70
CA GLU A 20 -26.82 30.40 5.59
C GLU A 20 -25.73 29.50 5.01
N VAL A 21 -25.55 28.30 5.59
CA VAL A 21 -24.47 27.38 5.17
C VAL A 21 -24.69 26.83 3.77
N ASN A 22 -25.92 26.50 3.37
CA ASN A 22 -26.19 25.92 2.04
C ASN A 22 -25.85 26.90 0.90
N LYS A 23 -25.92 28.23 1.13
CA LYS A 23 -25.56 29.24 0.13
C LYS A 23 -24.07 29.27 -0.20
N GLN A 24 -23.23 28.88 0.76
CA GLN A 24 -21.77 28.97 0.67
C GLN A 24 -21.08 27.60 0.71
N MET A 25 -21.84 26.50 0.80
CA MET A 25 -21.28 25.15 1.01
C MET A 25 -20.25 24.77 -0.07
N SER A 26 -20.41 25.22 -1.31
CA SER A 26 -19.45 24.98 -2.40
C SER A 26 -18.08 25.64 -2.20
N GLU A 27 -17.99 26.64 -1.34
CA GLU A 27 -16.73 27.30 -0.99
C GLU A 27 -15.97 26.53 0.09
N TYR A 28 -16.63 25.62 0.81
CA TYR A 28 -16.04 24.93 1.95
C TYR A 28 -15.09 23.84 1.47
N ASP A 29 -13.85 23.88 1.97
CA ASP A 29 -12.86 22.85 1.66
C ASP A 29 -13.22 21.49 2.27
N VAL A 30 -13.76 21.51 3.49
CA VAL A 30 -14.11 20.30 4.26
C VAL A 30 -15.41 20.51 5.03
N ALA A 31 -16.35 19.56 4.91
CA ALA A 31 -17.53 19.43 5.76
C ALA A 31 -17.44 18.16 6.63
N ILE A 32 -17.50 18.31 7.95
CA ILE A 32 -17.48 17.18 8.90
C ILE A 32 -18.91 16.95 9.42
N VAL A 33 -19.45 15.77 9.14
CA VAL A 33 -20.79 15.35 9.53
C VAL A 33 -20.70 14.41 10.73
N VAL A 34 -21.22 14.82 11.88
CA VAL A 34 -21.16 14.01 13.11
C VAL A 34 -22.51 13.36 13.38
N GLY A 35 -22.62 12.06 13.10
CA GLY A 35 -23.79 11.23 13.44
C GLY A 35 -25.09 11.53 12.68
N ALA A 36 -25.14 12.62 11.91
CA ALA A 36 -26.30 12.96 11.07
C ALA A 36 -26.42 11.98 9.90
N ASN A 37 -27.66 11.56 9.62
CA ASN A 37 -27.99 10.72 8.49
C ASN A 37 -29.05 11.41 7.62
N ASP A 38 -30.28 11.47 8.09
CA ASP A 38 -31.40 11.97 7.29
C ASP A 38 -31.28 13.48 6.98
N THR A 39 -30.73 14.27 7.92
CA THR A 39 -30.59 15.73 7.79
C THR A 39 -29.48 16.18 6.82
N VAL A 40 -28.75 15.23 6.24
CA VAL A 40 -27.73 15.46 5.20
C VAL A 40 -27.96 14.57 3.98
N ASN A 41 -29.15 13.97 3.86
CA ASN A 41 -29.42 12.94 2.86
C ASN A 41 -29.89 13.57 1.52
N PRO A 42 -29.15 13.41 0.40
CA PRO A 42 -29.52 13.91 -0.92
C PRO A 42 -30.84 13.34 -1.45
N ALA A 43 -31.27 12.18 -0.94
CA ALA A 43 -32.55 11.57 -1.29
C ALA A 43 -33.74 12.50 -1.03
N SER A 44 -33.60 13.52 -0.18
CA SER A 44 -34.59 14.58 0.03
C SER A 44 -34.95 15.38 -1.23
N LEU A 45 -34.11 15.35 -2.27
CA LEU A 45 -34.37 16.01 -3.55
C LEU A 45 -35.18 15.13 -4.53
N GLU A 46 -35.35 13.85 -4.22
CA GLU A 46 -35.99 12.87 -5.11
C GLU A 46 -37.45 12.62 -4.70
N PRO A 47 -38.45 12.87 -5.59
CA PRO A 47 -39.87 12.71 -5.28
C PRO A 47 -40.30 11.30 -4.85
N SER A 48 -39.53 10.27 -5.20
CA SER A 48 -39.81 8.87 -4.89
C SER A 48 -39.47 8.47 -3.45
N THR A 49 -38.80 9.34 -2.69
CA THR A 49 -38.24 8.98 -1.38
C THR A 49 -39.13 9.48 -0.24
N LYS A 50 -39.04 8.81 0.92
CA LYS A 50 -39.83 9.14 2.12
C LYS A 50 -39.49 10.50 2.73
N ILE A 51 -38.34 11.07 2.36
CA ILE A 51 -37.84 12.35 2.91
C ILE A 51 -37.89 13.48 1.88
N TYR A 52 -38.61 13.30 0.78
CA TYR A 52 -38.72 14.32 -0.26
C TYR A 52 -39.21 15.66 0.31
N GLY A 53 -38.49 16.74 -0.02
CA GLY A 53 -38.79 18.09 0.45
C GLY A 53 -38.40 18.37 1.90
N MET A 54 -37.80 17.41 2.61
CA MET A 54 -37.28 17.64 3.95
C MET A 54 -36.09 18.62 3.88
N PRO A 55 -36.03 19.64 4.77
CA PRO A 55 -34.90 20.54 4.83
C PRO A 55 -33.64 19.77 5.26
N VAL A 56 -32.61 19.79 4.41
CA VAL A 56 -31.31 19.16 4.67
C VAL A 56 -30.15 20.13 4.46
N ILE A 57 -29.05 19.90 5.18
CA ILE A 57 -27.79 20.59 4.94
C ILE A 57 -27.11 19.90 3.76
N GLU A 58 -26.84 20.65 2.69
CA GLU A 58 -26.37 20.14 1.40
C GLU A 58 -24.85 19.89 1.40
N VAL A 59 -24.35 19.18 2.40
CA VAL A 59 -22.91 18.97 2.64
C VAL A 59 -22.16 18.39 1.44
N TRP A 60 -22.84 17.65 0.55
CA TRP A 60 -22.28 17.10 -0.68
C TRP A 60 -21.77 18.17 -1.66
N LYS A 61 -22.15 19.44 -1.48
CA LYS A 61 -21.62 20.56 -2.27
C LYS A 61 -20.21 20.99 -1.85
N ALA A 62 -19.73 20.61 -0.67
CA ALA A 62 -18.37 20.93 -0.22
C ALA A 62 -17.31 20.16 -1.04
N LYS A 63 -16.07 20.67 -1.07
CA LYS A 63 -14.97 20.01 -1.82
C LYS A 63 -14.66 18.61 -1.28
N ARG A 64 -14.73 18.43 0.05
CA ARG A 64 -14.64 17.12 0.71
C ARG A 64 -15.64 17.01 1.86
N VAL A 65 -16.20 15.83 2.03
CA VAL A 65 -17.12 15.50 3.12
C VAL A 65 -16.55 14.33 3.93
N ILE A 66 -16.58 14.45 5.26
CA ILE A 66 -16.18 13.37 6.16
C ILE A 66 -17.38 13.06 7.06
N VAL A 67 -17.88 11.82 7.01
CA VAL A 67 -19.03 11.39 7.80
C VAL A 67 -18.59 10.47 8.94
N LEU A 68 -18.76 10.92 10.18
CA LEU A 68 -18.46 10.17 11.38
C LEU A 68 -19.69 9.37 11.80
N LYS A 69 -19.62 8.04 11.63
CA LYS A 69 -20.73 7.12 11.93
C LYS A 69 -20.19 5.78 12.39
N ARG A 70 -21.02 4.94 13.01
CA ARG A 70 -20.61 3.58 13.42
C ARG A 70 -20.77 2.51 12.33
N SER A 71 -21.58 2.77 11.30
CA SER A 71 -21.90 1.84 10.22
C SER A 71 -22.58 2.57 9.06
N LEU A 72 -22.93 1.88 7.98
CA LEU A 72 -23.76 2.40 6.89
C LEU A 72 -25.27 2.28 7.16
N ALA A 73 -25.67 1.82 8.35
CA ALA A 73 -27.07 1.56 8.65
C ALA A 73 -27.95 2.81 8.45
N PRO A 74 -29.17 2.64 7.91
CA PRO A 74 -30.05 3.73 7.58
C PRO A 74 -30.42 4.58 8.80
N GLY A 75 -30.88 5.81 8.53
CA GLY A 75 -31.30 6.75 9.55
C GLY A 75 -32.66 6.43 10.14
N TYR A 76 -33.26 7.41 10.81
CA TYR A 76 -34.62 7.33 11.33
C TYR A 76 -35.63 7.09 10.21
N ALA A 77 -35.39 7.65 9.02
CA ALA A 77 -36.25 7.46 7.86
C ALA A 77 -36.20 6.03 7.27
N ALA A 78 -35.30 5.16 7.76
CA ALA A 78 -35.10 3.80 7.29
C ALA A 78 -34.89 3.71 5.76
N ILE A 79 -34.18 4.70 5.21
CA ILE A 79 -33.72 4.74 3.83
C ILE A 79 -32.20 4.87 3.80
N ASP A 80 -31.61 4.38 2.71
CA ASP A 80 -30.19 4.56 2.45
C ASP A 80 -29.88 6.03 2.16
N ASN A 81 -28.63 6.40 2.38
CA ASN A 81 -28.16 7.76 2.17
C ASN A 81 -27.12 7.77 1.03
N PRO A 82 -27.50 8.29 -0.16
CA PRO A 82 -26.59 8.39 -1.30
C PRO A 82 -25.30 9.17 -1.00
N LEU A 83 -25.32 10.09 -0.02
CA LEU A 83 -24.13 10.85 0.39
C LEU A 83 -22.92 9.95 0.66
N PHE A 84 -23.14 8.77 1.25
CA PHE A 84 -22.09 7.86 1.68
C PHE A 84 -21.29 7.25 0.53
N PHE A 85 -21.80 7.36 -0.69
CA PHE A 85 -21.21 6.77 -1.89
C PHE A 85 -20.71 7.81 -2.90
N LEU A 86 -20.81 9.11 -2.59
CA LEU A 86 -20.29 10.16 -3.46
C LEU A 86 -18.76 10.20 -3.41
N ASP A 87 -18.12 10.48 -4.54
CA ASP A 87 -16.65 10.48 -4.69
C ASP A 87 -15.93 11.44 -3.73
N ASN A 88 -16.57 12.56 -3.40
CA ASN A 88 -16.04 13.56 -2.46
C ASN A 88 -16.33 13.24 -0.99
N THR A 89 -17.04 12.14 -0.69
CA THR A 89 -17.38 11.73 0.67
C THR A 89 -16.48 10.60 1.15
N ARG A 90 -15.99 10.73 2.39
CA ARG A 90 -15.27 9.68 3.11
C ARG A 90 -16.01 9.32 4.38
N MET A 91 -16.17 8.01 4.62
CA MET A 91 -16.77 7.49 5.85
C MET A 91 -15.67 7.26 6.88
N LEU A 92 -15.82 7.85 8.06
CA LEU A 92 -14.97 7.58 9.22
C LEU A 92 -15.76 6.77 10.24
N PHE A 93 -15.51 5.46 10.25
CA PHE A 93 -16.23 4.55 11.13
C PHE A 93 -15.70 4.58 12.56
N GLY A 94 -16.60 4.68 13.54
CA GLY A 94 -16.26 4.61 14.95
C GLY A 94 -17.16 5.43 15.87
N ASN A 95 -16.75 5.54 17.13
CA ASN A 95 -17.36 6.47 18.07
C ASN A 95 -16.95 7.90 17.69
N ALA A 96 -17.93 8.80 17.54
CA ALA A 96 -17.67 10.18 17.15
C ALA A 96 -16.76 10.92 18.14
N LYS A 97 -16.89 10.67 19.44
CA LYS A 97 -16.05 11.29 20.48
C LYS A 97 -14.59 10.86 20.32
N ASP A 98 -14.36 9.56 20.19
CA ASP A 98 -13.01 9.01 20.12
C ASP A 98 -12.31 9.43 18.82
N THR A 99 -13.02 9.38 17.70
CA THR A 99 -12.51 9.78 16.38
C THR A 99 -12.22 11.28 16.32
N THR A 100 -13.11 12.15 16.82
CA THR A 100 -12.85 13.60 16.88
C THR A 100 -11.70 13.96 17.82
N ALA A 101 -11.57 13.28 18.97
CA ALA A 101 -10.45 13.48 19.87
C ALA A 101 -9.12 13.08 19.22
N ALA A 102 -9.08 11.95 18.51
CA ALA A 102 -7.90 11.49 17.78
C ALA A 102 -7.50 12.46 16.64
N ILE A 103 -8.48 12.98 15.89
CA ILE A 103 -8.25 14.00 14.87
C ILE A 103 -7.66 15.26 15.51
N PHE A 104 -8.25 15.75 16.59
CA PHE A 104 -7.79 16.96 17.27
C PHE A 104 -6.37 16.81 17.81
N ALA A 105 -6.05 15.67 18.44
CA ALA A 105 -4.70 15.38 18.92
C ALA A 105 -3.68 15.34 17.77
N SER A 106 -4.03 14.67 16.67
CA SER A 106 -3.17 14.54 15.49
C SER A 106 -2.92 15.91 14.82
N LEU A 107 -3.97 16.71 14.63
CA LEU A 107 -3.84 18.06 14.08
C LEU A 107 -3.01 18.96 14.99
N SER A 108 -3.21 18.88 16.29
CA SER A 108 -2.45 19.67 17.26
C SER A 108 -0.96 19.31 17.23
N GLN A 109 -0.63 18.02 17.09
CA GLN A 109 0.76 17.58 16.89
C GLN A 109 1.33 18.11 15.56
N ILE A 110 0.56 18.07 14.47
CA ILE A 110 0.99 18.60 13.18
C ILE A 110 1.23 20.12 13.24
N PHE A 111 0.33 20.87 13.85
CA PHE A 111 0.46 22.32 14.00
C PHE A 111 1.66 22.68 14.89
N ASN A 112 1.86 21.95 16.00
CA ASN A 112 2.98 22.21 16.91
C ASN A 112 4.33 21.82 16.29
N ALA A 113 4.40 20.71 15.55
CA ALA A 113 5.60 20.29 14.84
C ALA A 113 5.93 21.29 13.70
N GLY A 114 4.92 21.75 12.97
CA GLY A 114 5.07 22.79 11.94
C GLY A 114 5.56 24.14 12.50
N ALA A 115 5.16 24.51 13.71
CA ALA A 115 5.67 25.70 14.40
C ALA A 115 7.12 25.54 14.91
N ALA A 116 7.55 24.30 15.19
CA ALA A 116 8.90 23.96 15.63
C ALA A 116 9.87 23.62 14.49
N GLY A 117 9.40 23.56 13.23
CA GLY A 117 10.20 23.14 12.08
C GLY A 117 10.50 21.64 12.03
N GLU A 118 9.76 20.83 12.80
CA GLU A 118 9.87 19.38 12.86
C GLU A 118 8.74 18.71 12.07
N THR A 119 9.02 17.57 11.44
CA THR A 119 7.98 16.75 10.80
C THR A 119 7.21 15.97 11.87
N PRO A 120 5.87 16.09 11.96
CA PRO A 120 5.08 15.41 12.98
C PRO A 120 5.10 13.89 12.77
N HIS A 121 5.51 13.15 13.80
CA HIS A 121 5.39 11.69 13.88
C HIS A 121 4.27 11.33 14.85
N LEU A 122 3.23 10.65 14.36
CA LEU A 122 2.18 10.07 15.19
C LEU A 122 2.74 8.81 15.88
N ALA A 123 3.20 8.94 17.11
CA ALA A 123 3.70 7.82 17.91
C ALA A 123 2.72 7.45 19.04
N GLY A 124 2.22 6.21 19.01
CA GLY A 124 1.99 5.36 20.19
C GLY A 124 0.61 5.37 20.87
N GLY A 125 -0.01 4.17 20.96
CA GLY A 125 -0.83 3.74 22.10
C GLY A 125 -2.25 3.24 21.79
N ALA A 126 -2.45 1.92 21.93
CA ALA A 126 -3.73 1.18 21.92
C ALA A 126 -4.54 1.23 20.62
N ALA A 127 -4.44 0.15 19.81
CA ALA A 127 -5.33 -0.22 18.69
C ALA A 127 -6.21 0.93 18.17
N THR A 128 -5.56 2.00 17.73
CA THR A 128 -6.23 3.24 17.35
C THR A 128 -6.58 3.06 15.89
N PHE A 129 -7.86 3.22 15.54
CA PHE A 129 -8.36 3.23 14.17
C PHE A 129 -7.47 4.16 13.31
N SER A 130 -6.52 3.58 12.60
CA SER A 130 -5.64 4.29 11.70
C SER A 130 -6.17 4.01 10.31
N TYR A 131 -6.93 4.97 9.75
CA TYR A 131 -7.42 4.88 8.38
C TYR A 131 -6.29 4.59 7.38
N LEU A 132 -5.08 5.10 7.64
CA LEU A 132 -3.89 4.81 6.84
C LEU A 132 -3.49 3.33 6.91
N THR A 133 -3.69 2.69 8.06
CA THR A 133 -3.50 1.25 8.21
C THR A 133 -4.56 0.49 7.40
N ASP A 134 -5.83 0.85 7.52
CA ASP A 134 -6.91 0.18 6.77
C ASP A 134 -6.72 0.32 5.25
N LEU A 135 -6.37 1.52 4.79
CA LEU A 135 -6.00 1.74 3.39
C LEU A 135 -4.80 0.91 3.00
N GLY A 136 -3.73 0.91 3.81
CA GLY A 136 -2.55 0.09 3.56
C GLY A 136 -2.90 -1.39 3.37
N LEU A 137 -3.81 -1.95 4.18
CA LEU A 137 -4.28 -3.32 4.01
C LEU A 137 -4.96 -3.50 2.64
N LEU A 138 -5.90 -2.63 2.27
CA LEU A 138 -6.56 -2.68 0.96
C LEU A 138 -5.55 -2.59 -0.19
N GLN A 139 -4.57 -1.69 -0.06
CA GLN A 139 -3.52 -1.49 -1.06
C GLN A 139 -2.70 -2.76 -1.29
N GLY A 140 -2.21 -3.37 -0.20
CA GLY A 140 -1.42 -4.60 -0.27
C GLY A 140 -2.19 -5.78 -0.85
N TYR A 141 -3.44 -5.96 -0.43
CA TYR A 141 -4.33 -7.00 -0.96
C TYR A 141 -4.57 -6.82 -2.46
N ARG A 142 -4.96 -5.60 -2.87
CA ARG A 142 -5.29 -5.29 -4.26
C ARG A 142 -4.08 -5.39 -5.18
N ALA A 143 -2.89 -4.98 -4.72
CA ALA A 143 -1.67 -5.09 -5.49
C ALA A 143 -1.37 -6.54 -5.90
N VAL A 144 -1.59 -7.50 -4.98
CA VAL A 144 -1.41 -8.93 -5.29
C VAL A 144 -2.43 -9.40 -6.32
N LEU A 145 -3.69 -9.00 -6.20
CA LEU A 145 -4.72 -9.38 -7.17
C LEU A 145 -4.42 -8.84 -8.58
N GLU A 146 -4.04 -7.57 -8.69
CA GLU A 146 -3.69 -6.99 -9.99
C GLU A 146 -2.42 -7.62 -10.57
N ALA A 147 -1.43 -7.90 -9.72
CA ALA A 147 -0.23 -8.59 -10.15
C ALA A 147 -0.56 -9.96 -10.77
N PHE A 148 -1.36 -10.78 -10.09
CA PHE A 148 -1.73 -12.11 -10.61
C PHE A 148 -2.78 -12.08 -11.71
N ALA A 149 -3.56 -11.01 -11.85
CA ALA A 149 -4.43 -10.80 -13.01
C ALA A 149 -3.62 -10.54 -14.29
N ALA A 150 -2.48 -9.86 -14.18
CA ALA A 150 -1.59 -9.58 -15.30
C ALA A 150 -0.51 -10.65 -15.52
N PHE A 151 -0.19 -11.44 -14.49
CA PHE A 151 0.85 -12.47 -14.57
C PHE A 151 0.35 -13.71 -15.32
N PRO A 152 1.04 -14.16 -16.39
CA PRO A 152 0.53 -15.20 -17.28
C PRO A 152 0.71 -16.63 -16.74
N ARG A 153 1.16 -16.82 -15.50
CA ARG A 153 1.39 -18.13 -14.88
C ARG A 153 0.66 -18.26 -13.54
N LEU A 154 0.58 -19.49 -13.05
CA LEU A 154 -0.06 -19.79 -11.77
C LEU A 154 0.76 -19.27 -10.59
N SER A 155 0.08 -18.80 -9.55
CA SER A 155 0.69 -18.46 -8.26
C SER A 155 1.25 -19.69 -7.55
N LYS A 156 0.53 -20.81 -7.63
CA LYS A 156 0.82 -22.05 -6.91
C LYS A 156 1.55 -23.08 -7.76
N ALA A 157 2.38 -23.88 -7.09
CA ALA A 157 2.93 -25.08 -7.72
C ALA A 157 1.82 -26.08 -8.07
N SER A 158 1.93 -26.72 -9.21
CA SER A 158 0.99 -27.77 -9.63
C SER A 158 1.66 -28.82 -10.50
N ILE A 159 1.10 -30.01 -10.52
CA ILE A 159 1.48 -31.09 -11.43
C ILE A 159 0.26 -31.37 -12.29
N THR A 160 0.43 -31.31 -13.61
CA THR A 160 -0.63 -31.52 -14.59
C THR A 160 -0.31 -32.74 -15.45
N ALA A 161 -1.35 -33.34 -16.05
CA ALA A 161 -1.20 -34.44 -17.00
C ALA A 161 -0.68 -33.98 -18.39
N ALA A 162 -0.63 -32.66 -18.64
CA ALA A 162 -0.13 -32.08 -19.87
C ALA A 162 1.39 -31.91 -19.77
N GLY A 163 2.15 -32.84 -20.34
CA GLY A 163 3.60 -32.79 -20.34
C GLY A 163 4.16 -32.41 -21.70
N GLU A 164 4.34 -31.12 -21.96
CA GLU A 164 5.45 -30.65 -22.81
C GLU A 164 6.39 -29.83 -21.96
N PHE A 165 7.68 -29.95 -22.26
CA PHE A 165 8.77 -29.23 -21.60
C PHE A 165 8.54 -27.73 -21.77
N ASP A 166 8.52 -26.96 -20.67
CA ASP A 166 8.60 -25.50 -20.79
C ASP A 166 10.00 -25.15 -21.32
N SER A 167 10.08 -24.94 -22.63
CA SER A 167 11.31 -24.52 -23.33
C SER A 167 11.87 -23.18 -22.82
N ASN A 168 11.09 -22.43 -22.03
CA ASN A 168 11.54 -21.18 -21.40
C ASN A 168 12.19 -21.39 -20.03
N ASN A 169 12.19 -22.62 -19.50
CA ASN A 169 12.94 -22.95 -18.29
C ASN A 169 14.41 -23.24 -18.63
N ARG A 170 15.11 -22.23 -19.19
CA ARG A 170 16.56 -22.27 -19.48
C ARG A 170 17.33 -22.55 -18.18
N ILE A 171 17.53 -23.83 -17.90
CA ILE A 171 18.69 -24.29 -17.15
C ILE A 171 19.82 -24.34 -18.18
N GLU A 172 20.63 -23.29 -18.19
CA GLU A 172 21.94 -23.37 -18.82
C GLU A 172 22.76 -24.40 -18.04
N SER A 173 22.96 -25.55 -18.67
CA SER A 173 24.05 -26.50 -18.52
C SER A 173 24.40 -27.01 -17.11
N SER A 174 24.43 -28.34 -17.03
CA SER A 174 25.33 -29.14 -16.19
C SER A 174 24.90 -29.56 -14.78
N VAL A 175 23.63 -29.90 -14.55
CA VAL A 175 23.28 -31.00 -13.62
C VAL A 175 22.03 -31.71 -14.16
N GLU A 176 22.09 -33.03 -14.35
CA GLU A 176 20.94 -33.87 -14.68
C GLU A 176 19.92 -33.86 -13.54
N GLU A 177 19.08 -32.83 -13.46
CA GLU A 177 17.94 -32.82 -12.55
C GLU A 177 16.65 -33.17 -13.31
N ARG A 178 15.97 -34.20 -12.81
CA ARG A 178 14.68 -34.70 -13.28
C ARG A 178 13.61 -33.60 -13.31
N LEU A 179 13.47 -32.93 -14.45
CA LEU A 179 12.26 -32.17 -14.79
C LEU A 179 11.11 -33.16 -14.96
N THR A 180 10.20 -33.24 -13.99
CA THR A 180 8.94 -34.00 -14.13
C THR A 180 8.07 -33.29 -15.18
N PRO A 181 7.78 -33.91 -16.34
CA PRO A 181 6.90 -33.30 -17.34
C PRO A 181 5.55 -32.92 -16.72
N GLY A 182 5.06 -31.72 -17.07
CA GLY A 182 3.78 -31.20 -16.55
C GLY A 182 3.84 -30.56 -15.16
N ARG A 183 5.02 -30.41 -14.55
CA ARG A 183 5.22 -29.63 -13.32
C ARG A 183 5.29 -28.14 -13.63
N VAL A 184 4.51 -27.35 -12.91
CA VAL A 184 4.56 -25.88 -12.87
C VAL A 184 5.01 -25.49 -11.48
N ASP A 185 6.10 -24.72 -11.37
CA ASP A 185 6.56 -24.20 -10.08
C ASP A 185 5.70 -23.03 -9.61
N ALA A 186 5.68 -22.79 -8.30
CA ALA A 186 5.01 -21.63 -7.72
C ALA A 186 5.69 -20.33 -8.17
N ALA A 187 4.89 -19.27 -8.32
CA ALA A 187 5.39 -17.94 -8.61
C ALA A 187 6.26 -17.43 -7.46
N ARG A 188 7.36 -16.74 -7.79
CA ARG A 188 8.22 -16.08 -6.81
C ARG A 188 7.84 -14.61 -6.70
N VAL A 189 7.39 -14.18 -5.53
CA VAL A 189 6.94 -12.82 -5.25
C VAL A 189 7.96 -12.13 -4.36
N LEU A 190 8.44 -10.96 -4.76
CA LEU A 190 9.29 -10.09 -3.94
C LEU A 190 8.49 -8.88 -3.46
N VAL A 191 8.43 -8.66 -2.15
CA VAL A 191 7.81 -7.47 -1.55
C VAL A 191 8.90 -6.54 -1.01
N LEU A 192 8.92 -5.29 -1.49
CA LEU A 192 9.87 -4.27 -1.06
C LEU A 192 9.16 -3.27 -0.15
N GLY A 193 9.52 -3.30 1.13
CA GLY A 193 8.84 -2.61 2.22
C GLY A 193 7.91 -3.57 2.98
N ALA A 194 8.09 -3.65 4.29
CA ALA A 194 7.28 -4.40 5.25
C ALA A 194 6.52 -3.43 6.17
N GLY A 195 5.89 -2.42 5.56
CA GLY A 195 4.83 -1.65 6.21
C GLY A 195 3.50 -2.40 6.15
N VAL A 196 2.40 -1.73 6.50
CA VAL A 196 1.05 -2.35 6.51
C VAL A 196 0.68 -2.94 5.14
N ALA A 197 0.87 -2.19 4.05
CA ALA A 197 0.61 -2.69 2.69
C ALA A 197 1.53 -3.84 2.30
N GLY A 198 2.81 -3.75 2.66
CA GLY A 198 3.78 -4.81 2.40
C GLY A 198 3.43 -6.12 3.10
N LEU A 199 3.15 -6.08 4.41
CA LEU A 199 2.76 -7.26 5.19
C LEU A 199 1.45 -7.88 4.67
N GLN A 200 0.47 -7.07 4.29
CA GLN A 200 -0.76 -7.58 3.69
C GLN A 200 -0.54 -8.19 2.30
N ALA A 201 0.36 -7.62 1.50
CA ALA A 201 0.76 -8.21 0.22
C ALA A 201 1.47 -9.56 0.42
N ILE A 202 2.35 -9.67 1.43
CA ILE A 202 3.02 -10.92 1.80
C ILE A 202 1.98 -11.98 2.17
N SER A 203 1.09 -11.66 3.12
CA SER A 203 0.05 -12.59 3.57
C SER A 203 -0.87 -13.04 2.44
N THR A 204 -1.27 -12.11 1.56
CA THR A 204 -2.14 -12.41 0.42
C THR A 204 -1.44 -13.30 -0.61
N ALA A 205 -0.20 -12.98 -1.00
CA ALA A 205 0.58 -13.77 -1.95
C ALA A 205 0.91 -15.17 -1.40
N HIS A 206 1.22 -15.27 -0.10
CA HIS A 206 1.42 -16.55 0.59
C HIS A 206 0.13 -17.38 0.62
N GLY A 207 -1.03 -16.74 0.86
CA GLY A 207 -2.34 -17.39 0.76
C GLY A 207 -2.66 -17.93 -0.63
N LEU A 208 -2.14 -17.28 -1.69
CA LEU A 208 -2.17 -17.79 -3.07
C LEU A 208 -1.11 -18.88 -3.34
N GLN A 209 -0.40 -19.33 -2.30
CA GLN A 209 0.65 -20.35 -2.31
C GLN A 209 1.86 -19.99 -3.18
N ALA A 210 2.13 -18.70 -3.35
CA ALA A 210 3.36 -18.21 -3.97
C ALA A 210 4.55 -18.35 -3.00
N GLN A 211 5.76 -18.42 -3.56
CA GLN A 211 6.99 -18.29 -2.77
C GLN A 211 7.26 -16.81 -2.53
N VAL A 212 7.08 -16.35 -1.29
CA VAL A 212 7.18 -14.92 -0.96
C VAL A 212 8.50 -14.60 -0.29
N PHE A 213 9.20 -13.62 -0.85
CA PHE A 213 10.41 -13.01 -0.31
C PHE A 213 10.10 -11.56 0.02
N ALA A 214 10.64 -11.02 1.11
CA ALA A 214 10.42 -9.63 1.45
C ALA A 214 11.67 -8.97 2.00
N TYR A 215 11.84 -7.69 1.68
CA TYR A 215 12.93 -6.87 2.15
C TYR A 215 12.41 -5.57 2.76
N ASP A 216 12.92 -5.21 3.93
CA ASP A 216 12.76 -3.89 4.53
C ASP A 216 14.09 -3.44 5.12
N VAL A 217 14.34 -2.13 5.16
CA VAL A 217 15.55 -1.56 5.76
C VAL A 217 15.58 -1.76 7.28
N ARG A 218 14.42 -1.98 7.90
CA ARG A 218 14.25 -2.22 9.34
C ARG A 218 14.34 -3.71 9.63
N SER A 219 15.44 -4.14 10.25
CA SER A 219 15.64 -5.52 10.71
C SER A 219 14.56 -6.01 11.68
N ALA A 220 13.93 -5.10 12.43
CA ALA A 220 12.83 -5.41 13.35
C ALA A 220 11.58 -6.00 12.66
N THR A 221 11.43 -5.80 11.34
CA THR A 221 10.27 -6.32 10.59
C THR A 221 10.40 -7.79 10.20
N ARG A 222 11.55 -8.43 10.48
CA ARG A 222 11.81 -9.84 10.13
C ARG A 222 10.75 -10.77 10.71
N GLU A 223 10.46 -10.67 12.01
CA GLU A 223 9.50 -11.54 12.68
C GLU A 223 8.09 -11.38 12.09
N GLU A 224 7.71 -10.15 11.72
CA GLU A 224 6.40 -9.85 11.11
C GLU A 224 6.28 -10.45 9.71
N VAL A 225 7.34 -10.34 8.89
CA VAL A 225 7.43 -10.95 7.57
C VAL A 225 7.31 -12.46 7.64
N GLU A 226 8.06 -13.09 8.54
CA GLU A 226 8.04 -14.54 8.74
C GLU A 226 6.69 -15.02 9.27
N SER A 227 6.07 -14.27 10.20
CA SER A 227 4.72 -14.57 10.69
C SER A 227 3.64 -14.45 9.60
N CYS A 228 3.86 -13.62 8.57
CA CYS A 228 2.96 -13.51 7.41
C CYS A 228 3.23 -14.57 6.33
N GLY A 229 4.23 -15.45 6.52
CA GLY A 229 4.58 -16.53 5.58
C GLY A 229 5.59 -16.13 4.50
N GLY A 230 6.29 -14.99 4.67
CA GLY A 230 7.37 -14.56 3.80
C GLY A 230 8.75 -14.97 4.32
N THR A 231 9.74 -14.97 3.41
CA THR A 231 11.17 -15.10 3.76
C THR A 231 11.81 -13.72 3.79
N PHE A 232 12.32 -13.29 4.94
CA PHE A 232 12.98 -11.99 5.09
C PHE A 232 14.38 -11.98 4.46
N LEU A 233 14.68 -10.99 3.64
CA LEU A 233 15.98 -10.78 3.03
C LEU A 233 16.78 -9.79 3.86
N SER A 234 18.00 -10.13 4.28
CA SER A 234 18.89 -9.19 4.98
C SER A 234 20.12 -8.86 4.16
N VAL A 235 20.49 -7.57 4.12
CA VAL A 235 21.65 -7.05 3.38
C VAL A 235 22.98 -7.67 3.85
N GLU A 236 23.10 -7.94 5.16
CA GLU A 236 24.26 -8.61 5.78
C GLU A 236 24.37 -10.10 5.42
N VAL A 237 23.31 -10.71 4.86
CA VAL A 237 23.17 -12.16 4.67
C VAL A 237 23.10 -12.56 3.18
N VAL A 238 23.33 -11.60 2.27
CA VAL A 238 23.36 -11.89 0.81
C VAL A 238 24.78 -12.13 0.28
N SER A 239 25.76 -12.37 1.18
CA SER A 239 27.00 -13.06 0.81
C SER A 239 26.81 -14.58 0.70
N GLU A 240 26.06 -15.22 1.60
CA GLU A 240 26.06 -16.69 1.68
C GLU A 240 24.67 -17.36 1.63
N THR A 241 23.70 -16.94 2.45
CA THR A 241 22.51 -17.79 2.68
C THR A 241 21.43 -17.65 1.60
N PHE A 242 21.18 -16.44 1.10
CA PHE A 242 20.07 -16.23 0.16
C PHE A 242 20.39 -16.72 -1.27
N ILE A 243 21.66 -16.60 -1.67
CA ILE A 243 22.16 -17.20 -2.91
C ILE A 243 22.20 -18.71 -2.75
N HIS A 244 22.57 -19.27 -1.59
CA HIS A 244 22.49 -20.71 -1.37
C HIS A 244 21.05 -21.23 -1.43
N VAL A 245 20.03 -20.52 -0.91
CA VAL A 245 18.63 -20.97 -1.04
C VAL A 245 18.14 -20.86 -2.49
N LEU A 246 18.44 -19.78 -3.20
CA LEU A 246 18.07 -19.62 -4.62
C LEU A 246 18.85 -20.57 -5.56
N LEU A 247 20.13 -20.84 -5.27
CA LEU A 247 20.95 -21.81 -6.01
C LEU A 247 20.64 -23.25 -5.61
N PHE A 248 20.27 -23.53 -4.36
CA PHE A 248 19.78 -24.85 -3.91
C PHE A 248 18.44 -25.18 -4.56
N LEU A 249 17.56 -24.19 -4.73
CA LEU A 249 16.35 -24.31 -5.56
C LEU A 249 16.65 -24.42 -7.07
N ARG A 250 17.92 -24.27 -7.51
CA ARG A 250 18.36 -24.34 -8.92
C ARG A 250 19.49 -25.37 -9.19
N ASN A 251 19.93 -26.17 -8.22
CA ASN A 251 21.02 -27.16 -8.30
C ASN A 251 22.26 -26.75 -9.12
N LEU A 252 22.97 -25.68 -8.71
CA LEU A 252 24.25 -25.26 -9.32
C LEU A 252 25.44 -25.51 -8.37
N PRO A 253 26.67 -25.72 -8.90
CA PRO A 253 27.83 -26.14 -8.09
C PRO A 253 28.29 -25.07 -7.07
N GLN A 254 28.77 -25.54 -5.91
CA GLN A 254 29.16 -24.75 -4.73
C GLN A 254 30.40 -23.87 -4.97
N TYR A 255 30.43 -22.69 -4.34
CA TYR A 255 31.52 -21.71 -4.36
C TYR A 255 32.27 -21.71 -3.01
N GLN A 256 33.59 -21.44 -3.00
CA GLN A 256 34.45 -21.33 -1.80
C GLN A 256 35.01 -19.89 -1.63
N GLU A 257 35.14 -19.45 -0.38
CA GLU A 257 35.41 -18.05 0.04
C GLU A 257 36.90 -17.67 0.22
N GLU A 258 37.14 -16.36 0.29
CA GLU A 258 38.26 -15.70 1.02
C GLU A 258 37.67 -14.64 1.97
N GLU A 259 38.01 -14.68 3.27
CA GLU A 259 37.49 -13.82 4.35
C GLU A 259 38.17 -12.43 4.41
N GLY A 260 37.42 -11.40 4.80
CA GLY A 260 37.95 -10.09 5.19
C GLY A 260 37.03 -9.37 6.18
N GLU A 261 37.45 -9.25 7.44
CA GLU A 261 36.80 -8.45 8.49
C GLU A 261 36.99 -6.94 8.26
N VAL A 262 35.99 -6.13 8.62
CA VAL A 262 36.19 -4.68 8.80
C VAL A 262 35.50 -4.19 10.08
N GLU A 263 36.31 -3.70 11.02
CA GLU A 263 35.93 -2.98 12.25
C GLU A 263 35.62 -1.49 11.98
N GLY A 264 34.54 -0.97 12.58
CA GLY A 264 34.39 0.41 13.13
C GLY A 264 34.31 1.64 12.19
N GLY A 265 33.20 2.39 12.21
CA GLY A 265 33.11 3.74 11.61
C GLY A 265 31.73 4.43 11.69
N TYR A 266 31.69 5.76 11.84
CA TYR A 266 30.55 6.60 12.27
C TYR A 266 29.35 6.72 11.29
N ALA A 267 28.16 6.97 11.86
CA ALA A 267 26.79 6.98 11.32
C ALA A 267 26.47 7.78 10.02
N ARG A 268 27.45 8.34 9.30
CA ARG A 268 27.26 8.92 7.95
C ARG A 268 27.71 7.99 6.82
N GLU A 269 28.67 7.10 7.08
CA GLU A 269 29.17 6.12 6.08
C GLU A 269 28.25 4.89 5.94
N MET A 270 27.41 4.63 6.95
CA MET A 270 26.43 3.53 6.94
C MET A 270 25.37 3.68 5.84
N GLY A 271 25.00 4.90 5.44
CA GLY A 271 23.97 5.13 4.43
C GLY A 271 24.39 4.66 3.03
N GLU A 272 25.54 5.11 2.55
CA GLU A 272 26.03 4.77 1.21
C GLU A 272 26.48 3.31 1.11
N ALA A 273 27.12 2.77 2.14
CA ALA A 273 27.52 1.37 2.20
C ALA A 273 26.29 0.45 2.20
N HIS A 274 25.27 0.77 3.00
CA HIS A 274 24.02 0.03 3.04
C HIS A 274 23.24 0.15 1.72
N GLU A 275 23.13 1.34 1.13
CA GLU A 275 22.48 1.53 -0.17
C GLU A 275 23.18 0.73 -1.28
N ARG A 276 24.53 0.72 -1.29
CA ARG A 276 25.32 -0.07 -2.23
C ARG A 276 25.09 -1.57 -2.05
N ALA A 277 25.09 -2.05 -0.80
CA ALA A 277 24.86 -3.45 -0.50
C ALA A 277 23.41 -3.87 -0.79
N GLN A 278 22.43 -3.01 -0.52
CA GLN A 278 21.04 -3.17 -0.92
C GLN A 278 20.89 -3.29 -2.43
N LYS A 279 21.47 -2.36 -3.20
CA LYS A 279 21.47 -2.42 -4.68
C LYS A 279 22.10 -3.71 -5.20
N LYS A 280 23.24 -4.12 -4.62
CA LYS A 280 23.93 -5.37 -4.97
C LYS A 280 23.09 -6.61 -4.67
N MET A 281 22.34 -6.59 -3.58
CA MET A 281 21.40 -7.66 -3.25
C MET A 281 20.23 -7.68 -4.25
N LEU A 282 19.56 -6.55 -4.47
CA LEU A 282 18.43 -6.45 -5.39
C LEU A 282 18.83 -6.82 -6.83
N SER A 283 20.01 -6.42 -7.32
CA SER A 283 20.46 -6.80 -8.66
C SER A 283 20.63 -8.31 -8.86
N ARG A 284 20.84 -9.06 -7.77
CA ARG A 284 20.92 -10.53 -7.79
C ARG A 284 19.54 -11.17 -7.64
N VAL A 285 18.65 -10.58 -6.86
CA VAL A 285 17.33 -11.16 -6.55
C VAL A 285 16.30 -10.87 -7.64
N VAL A 286 16.21 -9.63 -8.11
CA VAL A 286 15.18 -9.15 -9.05
C VAL A 286 15.10 -10.00 -10.33
N PRO A 287 16.20 -10.39 -11.00
CA PRO A 287 16.14 -11.27 -12.17
C PRO A 287 15.50 -12.65 -11.92
N ASN A 288 15.46 -13.10 -10.66
CA ASN A 288 15.06 -14.45 -10.29
C ASN A 288 13.60 -14.55 -9.78
N VAL A 289 12.89 -13.42 -9.66
CA VAL A 289 11.50 -13.39 -9.20
C VAL A 289 10.52 -13.12 -10.36
N ASP A 290 9.27 -13.47 -10.16
CA ASP A 290 8.21 -13.39 -11.16
C ASP A 290 7.34 -12.15 -10.97
N VAL A 291 7.05 -11.81 -9.72
CA VAL A 291 6.22 -10.67 -9.33
C VAL A 291 6.98 -9.81 -8.31
N ILE A 292 6.92 -8.49 -8.44
CA ILE A 292 7.46 -7.54 -7.46
C ILE A 292 6.37 -6.58 -7.01
N ILE A 293 6.26 -6.35 -5.70
CA ILE A 293 5.36 -5.35 -5.12
C ILE A 293 6.20 -4.36 -4.31
N CYS A 294 6.20 -3.11 -4.75
CA CYS A 294 6.96 -2.04 -4.11
C CYS A 294 6.02 -1.16 -3.26
N THR A 295 6.35 -1.04 -1.98
CA THR A 295 5.57 -0.28 -0.97
C THR A 295 6.44 0.69 -0.17
N ALA A 296 7.72 0.82 -0.54
CA ALA A 296 8.68 1.58 0.23
C ALA A 296 8.44 3.09 0.04
N ALA A 297 7.94 3.74 1.08
CA ALA A 297 7.73 5.18 1.12
C ALA A 297 8.36 5.77 2.39
N ILE A 298 8.94 6.97 2.25
CA ILE A 298 9.46 7.74 3.39
C ILE A 298 8.72 9.07 3.41
N HIS A 299 8.05 9.37 4.52
CA HIS A 299 7.25 10.59 4.63
C HIS A 299 8.11 11.84 4.39
N GLY A 300 7.64 12.73 3.51
CA GLY A 300 8.31 13.98 3.17
C GLY A 300 9.56 13.84 2.30
N LYS A 301 9.90 12.63 1.82
CA LYS A 301 11.02 12.39 0.90
C LYS A 301 10.54 11.70 -0.38
N PRO A 302 11.24 11.87 -1.51
CA PRO A 302 10.99 11.06 -2.69
C PRO A 302 11.11 9.56 -2.39
N SER A 303 10.36 8.76 -3.12
CA SER A 303 10.41 7.30 -3.03
C SER A 303 11.84 6.78 -3.23
N PRO A 304 12.32 5.83 -2.39
CA PRO A 304 13.62 5.21 -2.56
C PRO A 304 13.76 4.55 -3.94
N LYS A 305 14.91 4.72 -4.57
CA LYS A 305 15.22 4.22 -5.93
C LYS A 305 15.73 2.78 -5.86
N LEU A 306 14.82 1.81 -5.92
CA LEU A 306 15.11 0.41 -5.60
C LEU A 306 15.34 -0.47 -6.83
N ILE A 307 14.46 -0.36 -7.83
CA ILE A 307 14.47 -1.23 -9.02
C ILE A 307 14.85 -0.41 -10.25
N SER A 308 16.04 -0.64 -10.81
CA SER A 308 16.48 0.01 -12.04
C SER A 308 16.02 -0.75 -13.30
N ASN A 309 16.03 -0.06 -14.44
CA ASN A 309 15.74 -0.66 -15.75
C ASN A 309 16.64 -1.86 -16.05
N ASP A 310 17.93 -1.79 -15.69
CA ASP A 310 18.87 -2.91 -15.86
C ASP A 310 18.46 -4.16 -15.06
N MET A 311 17.89 -3.97 -13.86
CA MET A 311 17.37 -5.10 -13.08
C MET A 311 16.12 -5.70 -13.74
N LEU A 312 15.24 -4.84 -14.27
CA LEU A 312 14.04 -5.28 -15.01
C LEU A 312 14.42 -6.04 -16.29
N ALA A 313 15.48 -5.64 -16.99
CA ALA A 313 15.99 -6.33 -18.18
C ALA A 313 16.44 -7.77 -17.89
N GLY A 314 16.83 -8.07 -16.64
CA GLY A 314 17.18 -9.42 -16.20
C GLY A 314 15.99 -10.28 -15.81
N MET A 315 14.79 -9.71 -15.65
CA MET A 315 13.59 -10.47 -15.30
C MET A 315 13.09 -11.31 -16.49
N ARG A 316 12.30 -12.33 -16.17
CA ARG A 316 11.66 -13.15 -17.21
C ARG A 316 10.58 -12.34 -17.93
N PRO A 317 10.46 -12.41 -19.27
CA PRO A 317 9.32 -11.83 -19.96
C PRO A 317 7.99 -12.38 -19.42
N GLY A 318 7.01 -11.49 -19.25
CA GLY A 318 5.74 -11.77 -18.59
C GLY A 318 5.75 -11.57 -17.07
N SER A 319 6.90 -11.27 -16.46
CA SER A 319 6.95 -10.81 -15.06
C SER A 319 6.15 -9.53 -14.86
N VAL A 320 5.70 -9.30 -13.61
CA VAL A 320 4.86 -8.14 -13.25
C VAL A 320 5.46 -7.39 -12.08
N VAL A 321 5.44 -6.06 -12.14
CA VAL A 321 5.87 -5.17 -11.06
C VAL A 321 4.74 -4.20 -10.74
N ILE A 322 4.32 -4.14 -9.47
CA ILE A 322 3.39 -3.14 -8.96
C ILE A 322 4.17 -2.14 -8.11
N ASP A 323 4.11 -0.86 -8.47
CA ASP A 323 4.71 0.24 -7.74
C ASP A 323 3.61 1.07 -7.07
N LEU A 324 3.48 0.96 -5.74
CA LEU A 324 2.52 1.71 -4.95
C LEU A 324 3.08 3.07 -4.48
N ALA A 325 4.37 3.32 -4.70
CA ALA A 325 5.06 4.52 -4.20
C ALA A 325 5.16 5.61 -5.28
N THR A 326 4.30 5.58 -6.29
CA THR A 326 4.40 6.46 -7.47
C THR A 326 3.93 7.89 -7.24
N GLU A 327 3.12 8.12 -6.20
CA GLU A 327 2.73 9.46 -5.74
C GLU A 327 3.96 10.30 -5.37
N PHE A 328 5.00 9.67 -4.83
CA PHE A 328 6.22 10.33 -4.36
C PHE A 328 7.43 10.14 -5.30
N GLY A 329 7.21 9.77 -6.56
CA GLY A 329 8.27 9.54 -7.55
C GLY A 329 9.09 10.79 -7.90
N ASP A 330 10.41 10.63 -8.02
CA ASP A 330 11.35 11.64 -8.54
C ASP A 330 11.40 11.62 -10.07
N ARG A 331 10.32 12.10 -10.71
CA ARG A 331 10.19 12.05 -12.17
C ARG A 331 11.21 12.88 -12.92
N ARG A 332 11.80 13.91 -12.28
CA ARG A 332 12.86 14.72 -12.88
C ARG A 332 14.12 13.89 -13.14
N SER A 333 14.36 12.89 -12.30
CA SER A 333 15.46 11.94 -12.47
C SER A 333 15.05 10.65 -13.19
N GLY A 334 13.84 10.58 -13.74
CA GLY A 334 13.32 9.38 -14.42
C GLY A 334 12.76 8.29 -13.50
N TRP A 335 12.56 8.56 -12.21
CA TRP A 335 12.03 7.58 -11.25
C TRP A 335 10.56 7.82 -10.98
N GLY A 336 9.72 6.85 -11.35
CA GLY A 336 8.27 6.94 -11.24
C GLY A 336 7.73 6.73 -9.83
N GLY A 337 8.46 5.96 -9.03
CA GLY A 337 8.21 5.62 -7.64
C GLY A 337 9.43 4.87 -7.10
N ASN A 338 9.23 3.64 -6.61
CA ASN A 338 10.36 2.76 -6.30
C ASN A 338 11.05 2.17 -7.53
N VAL A 339 10.37 2.21 -8.67
CA VAL A 339 10.80 1.62 -9.93
C VAL A 339 11.16 2.74 -10.92
N GLU A 340 12.28 2.56 -11.61
CA GLU A 340 12.69 3.46 -12.68
C GLU A 340 11.66 3.45 -13.81
N GLY A 341 11.22 4.63 -14.25
CA GLY A 341 10.27 4.77 -15.35
C GLY A 341 8.84 4.26 -15.08
N SER A 342 8.47 3.90 -13.84
CA SER A 342 7.07 3.52 -13.56
C SER A 342 6.10 4.68 -13.87
N PRO A 343 4.94 4.40 -14.47
CA PRO A 343 3.90 5.42 -14.62
C PRO A 343 3.33 5.77 -13.24
N THR A 344 2.60 6.87 -13.13
CA THR A 344 1.93 7.23 -11.86
C THR A 344 0.75 6.33 -11.58
N ASP A 345 -0.12 6.24 -12.58
CA ASP A 345 -1.23 5.32 -12.66
C ASP A 345 -1.23 4.70 -14.06
N GLY A 346 -1.69 3.46 -14.17
CA GLY A 346 -1.66 2.69 -15.41
C GLY A 346 -0.45 1.76 -15.52
N GLU A 347 -0.16 1.30 -16.73
CA GLU A 347 0.86 0.28 -16.98
C GLU A 347 1.75 0.63 -18.18
N THR A 348 2.96 0.08 -18.17
CA THR A 348 3.92 0.18 -19.27
C THR A 348 4.68 -1.14 -19.41
N GLN A 349 5.25 -1.38 -20.59
CA GLN A 349 6.08 -2.55 -20.88
C GLN A 349 7.55 -2.14 -20.87
N VAL A 350 8.34 -2.81 -20.03
CA VAL A 350 9.79 -2.57 -19.90
C VAL A 350 10.50 -3.91 -20.06
N HIS A 351 11.23 -4.11 -21.16
CA HIS A 351 11.95 -5.36 -21.44
C HIS A 351 11.09 -6.64 -21.35
N GLY A 352 9.79 -6.54 -21.68
CA GLY A 352 8.83 -7.64 -21.57
C GLY A 352 8.27 -7.87 -20.17
N VAL A 353 8.60 -7.00 -19.21
CA VAL A 353 8.00 -6.92 -17.86
C VAL A 353 6.88 -5.90 -17.88
N THR A 354 5.73 -6.26 -17.31
CA THR A 354 4.62 -5.33 -17.11
C THR A 354 4.86 -4.53 -15.84
N VAL A 355 5.09 -3.23 -15.95
CA VAL A 355 5.31 -2.33 -14.82
C VAL A 355 4.07 -1.47 -14.63
N MET A 356 3.45 -1.57 -13.46
CA MET A 356 2.19 -0.93 -13.12
C MET A 356 2.41 0.08 -11.99
N GLY A 357 2.10 1.33 -12.25
CA GLY A 357 2.03 2.35 -11.21
C GLY A 357 0.61 2.44 -10.66
N ARG A 358 0.48 2.55 -9.33
CA ARG A 358 -0.82 2.76 -8.68
C ARG A 358 -0.67 3.69 -7.48
N SER A 359 -1.00 4.96 -7.66
CA SER A 359 -0.91 5.96 -6.60
C SER A 359 -2.01 5.81 -5.54
N HIS A 360 -3.19 5.33 -5.94
CA HIS A 360 -4.37 5.17 -5.08
C HIS A 360 -5.13 3.86 -5.36
N ILE A 361 -4.40 2.72 -5.36
CA ILE A 361 -4.95 1.42 -5.74
C ILE A 361 -6.16 0.99 -4.89
N GLU A 362 -6.26 1.46 -3.65
CA GLU A 362 -7.37 1.20 -2.72
C GLU A 362 -8.72 1.74 -3.20
N THR A 363 -8.74 2.64 -4.19
CA THR A 363 -9.97 3.19 -4.77
C THR A 363 -10.62 2.29 -5.81
N HIS A 364 -9.98 1.15 -6.15
CA HIS A 364 -10.41 0.21 -7.19
C HIS A 364 -10.68 -1.20 -6.65
N MET A 365 -11.17 -1.29 -5.40
CA MET A 365 -11.47 -2.54 -4.70
C MET A 365 -12.65 -3.31 -5.28
#